data_AF-A0A1G6VHQ7-F1
#
_entry.id   AF-A0A1G6VHQ7-F1
#
_cell.length_a   1.000
_cell.length_b   1.000
_cell.length_c   1.000
_cell.angle_alpha   90.00
_cell.angle_beta   90.00
_cell.angle_gamma   90.00
#
_symmetry.space_group_name_H-M   'P 1'
#
loop_
_entity.id
_entity.type
_entity.pdbx_description
1 polymer ?
#
loop_
_entity_poly.entity_id
_entity_poly.type
_entity_poly.pdbx_seq_one_letter_code
_entity_poly.pdbx_strand_id
1 'polypeptide(L)'
;MKAFPSHFVLLADYGEVAAIATEKYAFTSLGLLNQDSIAHILLNFCITEGIDCIIPLHQYEVEPMAKSAVLFGEYGIQVLLPEASSIAGYLNHELNTFQNFAVFVGGECVFASGKEIFVRTEEKLNGVFGYNVADDELKLFTI
;
A
#
# COMPACT_ATOMS: atom_id res chain seq x y z
N MET A 1 1.14 -2.45 12.69
CA MET A 1 2.13 -3.32 13.37
C MET A 1 1.76 -4.79 13.42
N LYS A 2 0.50 -5.21 13.61
CA LYS A 2 0.16 -6.65 13.63
C LYS A 2 0.48 -7.39 12.32
N ALA A 3 0.34 -6.73 11.17
CA ALA A 3 0.71 -7.28 9.86
C ALA A 3 2.23 -7.27 9.57
N PHE A 4 2.98 -6.39 10.26
CA PHE A 4 4.43 -6.22 10.08
C PHE A 4 5.10 -6.09 11.46
N PRO A 5 5.14 -7.16 12.27
CA PRO A 5 5.54 -7.07 13.68
C PRO A 5 7.04 -6.84 13.88
N SER A 6 7.86 -7.24 12.92
CA SER A 6 9.32 -7.09 12.91
C SER A 6 9.83 -5.90 12.09
N HIS A 7 8.95 -5.11 11.50
CA HIS A 7 9.34 -4.01 10.62
C HIS A 7 9.25 -2.68 11.37
N PHE A 8 10.19 -1.80 11.06
CA PHE A 8 10.07 -0.39 11.36
C PHE A 8 9.17 0.27 10.31
N VAL A 9 8.17 1.05 10.72
CA VAL A 9 7.19 1.63 9.80
C VAL A 9 7.44 3.13 9.65
N LEU A 10 7.73 3.57 8.42
CA LEU A 10 7.70 5.00 8.09
C LEU A 10 6.31 5.37 7.58
N LEU A 11 5.68 6.33 8.28
CA LEU A 11 4.42 6.95 7.89
C LEU A 11 4.77 8.27 7.21
N ALA A 12 4.64 8.28 5.88
CA ALA A 12 4.99 9.44 5.07
C ALA A 12 3.73 10.14 4.57
N ASP A 13 3.75 11.48 4.58
CA ASP A 13 2.68 12.31 4.02
C ASP A 13 3.30 13.53 3.32
N TYR A 14 2.53 14.16 2.44
CA TYR A 14 2.94 15.36 1.71
C TYR A 14 2.74 16.63 2.56
N GLY A 15 3.66 17.57 2.43
CA GLY A 15 3.67 18.82 3.18
C GLY A 15 4.29 18.68 4.57
N GLU A 16 3.89 19.55 5.48
CA GLU A 16 4.42 19.58 6.84
C GLU A 16 3.85 18.42 7.67
N VAL A 17 4.73 17.62 8.26
CA VAL A 17 4.35 16.48 9.11
C VAL A 17 4.97 16.65 10.49
N ALA A 18 4.23 16.30 11.54
CA ALA A 18 4.74 16.34 12.91
C ALA A 18 5.96 15.42 13.05
N ALA A 19 7.04 15.93 13.65
CA ALA A 19 8.24 15.15 13.95
C ALA A 19 7.96 14.17 15.10
N ILE A 20 7.42 13.00 14.77
CA ILE A 20 7.15 11.91 15.70
C ILE A 20 8.05 10.74 15.34
N ALA A 21 8.90 10.30 16.28
CA ALA A 21 9.70 9.10 16.15
C ALA A 21 9.56 8.23 17.40
N THR A 22 9.33 6.94 17.20
CA THR A 22 9.27 5.93 18.25
C THR A 22 10.24 4.78 17.89
N GLU A 23 10.38 3.79 18.76
CA GLU A 23 11.19 2.58 18.48
C GLU A 23 10.68 1.76 17.27
N LYS A 24 9.49 2.07 16.78
CA LYS A 24 8.65 1.15 16.00
C LYS A 24 8.06 1.80 14.75
N TYR A 25 7.89 3.11 14.77
CA TYR A 25 7.47 3.89 13.63
C TYR A 25 7.98 5.33 13.76
N ALA A 26 8.11 6.01 12.62
CA ALA A 26 8.32 7.44 12.57
C ALA A 26 7.44 8.07 11.48
N PHE A 27 7.19 9.36 11.66
CA PHE A 27 6.52 10.21 10.68
C PHE A 27 7.56 10.99 9.88
N THR A 28 7.33 11.11 8.58
CA THR A 28 8.25 11.78 7.67
C THR A 28 7.49 12.53 6.59
N SER A 29 8.08 13.61 6.09
CA SER A 29 7.50 14.41 5.03
C SER A 29 8.06 13.97 3.68
N LEU A 30 7.17 13.79 2.71
CA LEU A 30 7.52 13.61 1.29
C LEU A 30 7.79 14.94 0.58
N GLY A 31 7.69 16.07 1.30
CA GLY A 31 7.80 17.41 0.75
C GLY A 31 6.53 17.83 -0.01
N LEU A 32 6.69 18.75 -0.96
CA LEU A 32 5.56 19.27 -1.73
C LEU A 32 4.99 18.20 -2.67
N LEU A 33 3.67 18.02 -2.65
CA LEU A 33 2.98 17.13 -3.58
C LEU A 33 3.21 17.58 -5.03
N ASN A 34 3.75 16.67 -5.84
CA ASN A 34 3.89 16.84 -7.28
C ASN A 34 3.39 15.58 -8.00
N GLN A 35 2.13 15.60 -8.42
CA GLN A 35 1.46 14.46 -9.04
C GLN A 35 2.13 13.98 -10.34
N ASP A 36 2.78 14.88 -11.08
CA ASP A 36 3.44 14.54 -12.34
C ASP A 36 4.69 13.66 -12.14
N SER A 37 5.27 13.66 -10.93
CA SER A 37 6.53 12.97 -10.60
C SER A 37 6.43 12.02 -9.41
N ILE A 38 5.22 11.62 -9.00
CA ILE A 38 5.01 10.82 -7.77
C ILE A 38 5.86 9.57 -7.71
N ALA A 39 5.82 8.73 -8.75
CA ALA A 39 6.55 7.47 -8.74
C ALA A 39 8.06 7.67 -8.60
N HIS A 40 8.61 8.73 -9.21
CA HIS A 40 10.03 9.06 -9.11
C HIS A 40 10.40 9.61 -7.72
N ILE A 41 9.56 10.49 -7.16
CA ILE A 41 9.75 11.04 -5.81
C ILE A 41 9.74 9.90 -4.77
N LEU A 42 8.72 9.04 -4.82
CA LEU A 42 8.58 7.92 -3.90
C LEU A 42 9.70 6.90 -4.07
N LEU A 43 10.16 6.64 -5.30
CA LEU A 43 11.30 5.74 -5.54
C LEU A 43 12.58 6.29 -4.90
N ASN A 44 12.92 7.54 -5.17
CA ASN A 44 14.11 8.17 -4.58
C ASN A 44 14.03 8.20 -3.06
N PHE A 45 12.84 8.49 -2.51
CA PHE A 45 12.58 8.43 -1.08
C PHE A 45 12.84 7.03 -0.51
N CYS A 46 12.28 5.99 -1.13
CA CYS A 46 12.48 4.61 -0.70
C CYS A 46 13.96 4.20 -0.75
N ILE A 47 14.69 4.59 -1.79
CA ILE A 47 16.13 4.33 -1.89
C ILE A 47 16.91 5.05 -0.78
N THR A 48 16.60 6.33 -0.53
CA THR A 48 17.29 7.16 0.46
C THR A 48 17.10 6.64 1.87
N GLU A 49 15.87 6.23 2.21
CA GLU A 49 15.50 5.75 3.54
C GLU A 49 15.69 4.23 3.70
N GLY A 50 16.12 3.51 2.66
CA GLY A 50 16.34 2.06 2.70
C GLY A 50 15.05 1.26 2.93
N ILE A 51 13.99 1.61 2.19
CA ILE A 51 12.65 1.01 2.32
C ILE A 51 12.56 -0.25 1.47
N ASP A 52 12.30 -1.40 2.10
CA ASP A 52 12.12 -2.67 1.40
C ASP A 52 10.69 -2.85 0.85
N CYS A 53 9.71 -2.11 1.39
CA CYS A 53 8.31 -2.26 1.06
C CYS A 53 7.51 -0.96 1.23
N ILE A 54 6.65 -0.65 0.25
CA ILE A 54 5.81 0.56 0.25
C ILE A 54 4.33 0.22 0.03
N ILE A 55 3.46 0.89 0.79
CA ILE A 55 2.00 0.83 0.66
C ILE A 55 1.49 2.22 0.29
N PRO A 56 1.11 2.46 -0.97
CA PRO A 56 0.49 3.71 -1.38
C PRO A 56 -0.93 3.79 -0.83
N LEU A 57 -1.31 4.94 -0.28
CA LEU A 57 -2.63 5.13 0.34
C LEU A 57 -3.48 6.13 -0.42
N HIS A 58 -2.89 7.16 -1.01
CA HIS A 58 -3.69 8.11 -1.77
C HIS A 58 -4.05 7.56 -3.14
N GLN A 59 -5.29 7.78 -3.58
CA GLN A 59 -5.77 7.31 -4.88
C GLN A 59 -4.86 7.74 -6.05
N TYR A 60 -4.34 8.97 -5.99
CA TYR A 60 -3.47 9.52 -7.03
C TYR A 60 -2.06 8.87 -7.07
N GLU A 61 -1.65 8.15 -6.03
CA GLU A 61 -0.38 7.42 -6.00
C GLU A 61 -0.51 6.05 -6.66
N VAL A 62 -1.69 5.42 -6.51
CA VAL A 62 -1.91 4.01 -6.83
C VAL A 62 -1.55 3.67 -8.28
N GLU A 63 -2.10 4.39 -9.25
CA GLU A 63 -1.86 4.09 -10.66
C GLU A 63 -0.40 4.32 -11.09
N PRO A 64 0.22 5.48 -10.81
CA PRO A 64 1.64 5.70 -11.10
C PRO A 64 2.54 4.64 -10.45
N MET A 65 2.28 4.31 -9.18
CA MET A 65 3.07 3.32 -8.44
C MET A 65 2.93 1.91 -9.01
N ALA A 66 1.72 1.49 -9.37
CA ALA A 66 1.52 0.18 -9.99
C ALA A 66 2.20 0.07 -11.36
N LYS A 67 2.15 1.14 -12.18
CA LYS A 67 2.85 1.19 -13.48
C LYS A 67 4.37 1.14 -13.32
N SER A 68 4.89 1.71 -12.23
CA SER A 68 6.33 1.72 -11.92
C SER A 68 6.79 0.57 -11.02
N ALA A 69 5.92 -0.33 -10.59
CA ALA A 69 6.24 -1.38 -9.61
C ALA A 69 7.43 -2.26 -10.02
N VAL A 70 7.59 -2.54 -11.32
CA VAL A 70 8.75 -3.28 -11.85
C VAL A 70 10.06 -2.56 -11.55
N LEU A 71 10.11 -1.24 -11.78
CA LEU A 71 11.29 -0.42 -11.51
C LEU A 71 11.64 -0.40 -10.01
N PHE A 72 10.64 -0.28 -9.13
CA PHE A 72 10.86 -0.40 -7.69
C PHE A 72 11.47 -1.77 -7.32
N GLY A 73 10.96 -2.84 -7.94
CA GLY A 73 11.50 -4.19 -7.75
C GLY A 73 12.96 -4.36 -8.18
N GLU A 74 13.44 -3.60 -9.17
CA GLU A 74 14.87 -3.60 -9.56
C GLU A 74 15.79 -3.09 -8.44
N TYR A 75 15.26 -2.23 -7.56
CA TYR A 75 15.96 -1.73 -6.37
C TYR A 75 15.67 -2.55 -5.10
N GLY A 76 14.96 -3.68 -5.23
CA GLY A 76 14.58 -4.52 -4.09
C GLY A 76 13.40 -3.98 -3.29
N ILE A 77 12.66 -3.00 -3.81
CA ILE A 77 11.54 -2.36 -3.13
C ILE A 77 10.23 -3.00 -3.60
N GLN A 78 9.49 -3.61 -2.67
CA GLN A 78 8.20 -4.22 -2.99
C GLN A 78 7.06 -3.18 -2.92
N VAL A 79 6.39 -2.95 -4.05
CA VAL A 79 5.16 -2.14 -4.09
C VAL A 79 3.97 -3.03 -3.79
N LEU A 80 3.28 -2.78 -2.68
CA LEU A 80 2.09 -3.54 -2.28
C LEU A 80 0.85 -2.99 -2.98
N LEU A 81 0.74 -3.29 -4.27
CA LEU A 81 -0.42 -3.01 -5.10
C LEU A 81 -0.68 -4.17 -6.08
N PRO A 82 -1.93 -4.34 -6.55
CA PRO A 82 -2.21 -5.22 -7.68
C PRO A 82 -1.42 -4.81 -8.93
N GLU A 83 -1.31 -5.73 -9.88
CA GLU A 83 -0.73 -5.40 -11.19
C GLU A 83 -1.51 -4.27 -11.87
N ALA A 84 -0.80 -3.35 -12.54
CA ALA A 84 -1.37 -2.18 -13.19
C ALA A 84 -2.49 -2.51 -14.20
N SER A 85 -2.46 -3.70 -14.82
CA SER A 85 -3.49 -4.20 -15.73
C SER A 85 -4.83 -4.49 -15.04
N SER A 86 -4.79 -4.85 -13.75
CA SER A 86 -5.95 -5.28 -12.96
C SER A 86 -6.40 -4.24 -11.94
N ILE A 87 -5.57 -3.23 -11.67
CA ILE A 87 -5.76 -2.30 -10.55
C ILE A 87 -7.09 -1.54 -10.59
N ALA A 88 -7.56 -1.20 -11.79
CA ALA A 88 -8.84 -0.51 -11.99
C ALA A 88 -10.05 -1.31 -11.47
N GLY A 89 -9.96 -2.65 -11.42
CA GLY A 89 -11.03 -3.48 -10.85
C GLY A 89 -11.11 -3.45 -9.32
N TYR A 90 -10.02 -3.07 -8.66
CA TYR A 90 -9.92 -2.97 -7.20
C TYR A 90 -10.14 -1.56 -6.68
N LEU A 91 -9.89 -0.54 -7.51
CA LEU A 91 -10.18 0.84 -7.18
C LEU A 91 -11.69 1.04 -7.07
N ASN A 92 -12.11 1.72 -6.01
CA ASN A 92 -13.49 2.11 -5.84
C ASN A 92 -13.65 3.62 -6.01
N HIS A 93 -14.63 4.02 -6.80
CA HIS A 93 -14.94 5.44 -7.03
C HIS A 93 -15.92 6.00 -5.99
N GLU A 94 -16.54 5.15 -5.17
CA GLU A 94 -17.42 5.54 -4.08
C GLU A 94 -16.74 5.39 -2.71
N LEU A 95 -17.08 6.29 -1.78
CA LEU A 95 -16.61 6.24 -0.39
C LEU A 95 -17.23 5.02 0.31
N ASN A 96 -16.58 3.87 0.19
CA ASN A 96 -16.97 2.67 0.92
C ASN A 96 -16.43 2.72 2.35
N THR A 97 -17.32 2.47 3.30
CA THR A 97 -16.92 2.14 4.67
C THR A 97 -16.68 0.64 4.74
N PHE A 98 -15.43 0.26 5.00
CA PHE A 98 -15.04 -1.12 5.20
C PHE A 98 -14.99 -1.45 6.69
N GLN A 99 -15.67 -2.52 7.09
CA GLN A 99 -15.63 -3.03 8.46
C GLN A 99 -14.38 -3.85 8.74
N ASN A 100 -13.79 -4.45 7.69
CA ASN A 100 -12.63 -5.31 7.81
C ASN A 100 -11.56 -4.97 6.77
N PHE A 101 -10.33 -5.32 7.10
CA PHE A 101 -9.15 -5.12 6.26
C PHE A 101 -8.34 -6.40 6.15
N ALA A 102 -7.74 -6.60 4.98
CA ALA A 102 -6.83 -7.69 4.67
C ALA A 102 -5.54 -7.12 4.08
N VAL A 103 -4.41 -7.75 4.39
CA VAL A 103 -3.11 -7.40 3.80
C VAL A 103 -2.60 -8.63 3.06
N PHE A 104 -2.29 -8.42 1.78
CA PHE A 104 -1.73 -9.45 0.91
C PHE A 104 -0.32 -9.07 0.49
N VAL A 105 0.59 -10.05 0.55
CA VAL A 105 1.99 -9.92 0.13
C VAL A 105 2.34 -11.17 -0.67
N GLY A 106 2.68 -10.99 -1.95
CA GLY A 106 3.01 -12.08 -2.87
C GLY A 106 1.85 -13.05 -3.14
N GLY A 107 0.60 -12.65 -2.94
CA GLY A 107 -0.58 -13.53 -2.99
C GLY A 107 -0.91 -14.22 -1.66
N GLU A 108 -0.07 -14.09 -0.63
CA GLU A 108 -0.34 -14.63 0.70
C GLU A 108 -1.06 -13.60 1.59
N CYS A 109 -2.11 -14.03 2.28
CA CYS A 109 -2.79 -13.20 3.28
C CYS A 109 -1.97 -13.16 4.57
N VAL A 110 -1.22 -12.08 4.80
CA VAL A 110 -0.39 -11.91 6.01
C VAL A 110 -1.19 -11.40 7.21
N PHE A 111 -2.33 -10.77 6.97
CA PHE A 111 -3.21 -10.27 8.02
C PHE A 111 -4.66 -10.12 7.53
N ALA A 112 -5.62 -10.45 8.39
CA ALA A 112 -7.03 -10.16 8.21
C ALA A 112 -7.63 -9.72 9.56
N SER A 113 -8.41 -8.65 9.58
CA SER A 113 -9.08 -8.18 10.81
C SER A 113 -10.40 -8.91 11.09
N GLY A 114 -11.03 -9.48 10.05
CA GLY A 114 -12.28 -10.21 10.13
C GLY A 114 -12.09 -11.73 10.34
N LYS A 115 -13.14 -12.51 10.03
CA LYS A 115 -13.06 -13.98 9.95
C LYS A 115 -12.21 -14.42 8.76
N GLU A 116 -11.92 -15.72 8.64
CA GLU A 116 -11.20 -16.29 7.49
C GLU A 116 -11.78 -15.77 6.16
N ILE A 117 -10.91 -15.20 5.33
CA ILE A 117 -11.25 -14.66 4.02
C ILE A 117 -11.04 -15.78 3.00
N PHE A 118 -12.07 -16.06 2.20
CA PHE A 118 -11.94 -16.98 1.08
C PHE A 118 -11.43 -16.23 -0.14
N VAL A 119 -10.12 -16.27 -0.33
CA VAL A 119 -9.46 -15.64 -1.47
C VAL A 119 -9.42 -16.64 -2.60
N ARG A 120 -9.87 -16.23 -3.80
CA ARG A 120 -9.72 -17.07 -4.99
C ARG A 120 -8.23 -17.25 -5.27
N THR A 121 -7.74 -18.47 -5.13
CA THR A 121 -6.33 -18.89 -5.13
C THR A 121 -5.50 -18.55 -6.37
N GLU A 122 -6.11 -17.96 -7.40
CA GLU A 122 -5.46 -17.68 -8.69
C GLU A 122 -4.92 -16.25 -8.81
N GLU A 123 -5.32 -15.34 -7.91
CA GLU A 123 -4.89 -13.94 -7.96
C GLU A 123 -3.66 -13.70 -7.08
N LYS A 124 -2.56 -13.22 -7.67
CA LYS A 124 -1.36 -12.76 -6.94
C LYS A 124 -1.59 -11.39 -6.29
N LEU A 125 -2.56 -11.34 -5.38
CA LEU A 125 -2.95 -10.11 -4.69
C LEU A 125 -1.77 -9.54 -3.90
N ASN A 126 -1.65 -8.21 -3.96
CA ASN A 126 -0.65 -7.43 -3.25
C ASN A 126 -1.30 -6.12 -2.84
N GLY A 127 -1.16 -5.73 -1.57
CA GLY A 127 -1.75 -4.50 -1.05
C GLY A 127 -2.67 -4.70 0.12
N VAL A 128 -3.27 -3.59 0.53
CA VAL A 128 -4.24 -3.52 1.62
C VAL A 128 -5.63 -3.41 1.00
N PHE A 129 -6.52 -4.31 1.38
CA PHE A 129 -7.88 -4.39 0.83
C PHE A 129 -8.90 -4.27 1.94
N GLY A 130 -9.95 -3.50 1.67
CA GLY A 130 -11.15 -3.42 2.51
C GLY A 130 -12.22 -4.40 2.04
N TYR A 131 -12.96 -4.96 3.00
CA TYR A 131 -14.13 -5.80 2.75
C TYR A 131 -15.14 -5.74 3.90
N ASN A 132 -16.41 -6.04 3.61
CA ASN A 132 -17.47 -6.07 4.62
C ASN A 132 -17.91 -7.49 4.99
N VAL A 133 -17.92 -8.41 4.01
CA VAL A 133 -18.28 -9.82 4.19
C VAL A 133 -17.18 -10.69 3.58
N ALA A 134 -16.97 -11.91 4.08
CA ALA A 134 -15.85 -12.77 3.66
C ALA A 134 -15.88 -13.19 2.18
N ASP A 135 -17.06 -13.17 1.56
CA ASP A 135 -17.29 -13.47 0.12
C ASP A 135 -17.42 -12.20 -0.74
N ASP A 136 -17.20 -11.02 -0.15
CA ASP A 136 -17.33 -9.74 -0.85
C ASP A 136 -16.14 -9.50 -1.79
N GLU A 137 -16.35 -8.68 -2.82
CA GLU A 137 -15.24 -8.27 -3.68
C GLU A 137 -14.25 -7.42 -2.87
N LEU A 138 -12.99 -7.84 -2.86
CA LEU A 138 -11.91 -7.06 -2.25
C LEU A 138 -11.72 -5.75 -3.01
N LYS A 139 -11.68 -4.63 -2.30
CA LYS A 139 -11.38 -3.31 -2.88
C LYS A 139 -10.12 -2.76 -2.25
N LEU A 140 -9.27 -2.13 -3.07
CA LEU A 140 -8.02 -1.55 -2.59
C LEU A 140 -8.33 -0.41 -1.61
N PHE A 141 -7.71 -0.43 -0.45
CA PHE A 141 -7.86 0.62 0.54
C PHE A 141 -7.08 1.85 0.10
N THR A 142 -7.78 2.97 -0.05
CA THR A 142 -7.21 4.28 -0.39
C THR A 142 -7.89 5.39 0.42
N ILE A 143 -7.20 6.54 0.58
CA ILE A 143 -7.66 7.73 1.31
C ILE A 143 -7.73 8.97 0.43
#